data_AF-A0A553EQG8-F1
#
_entry.id   AF-A0A553EQG8-F1
#
_cell.length_a   1.000
_cell.length_b   1.000
_cell.length_c   1.000
_cell.angle_alpha   90.00
_cell.angle_beta   90.00
_cell.angle_gamma   90.00
#
_symmetry.space_group_name_H-M   'P 1'
#
loop_
_entity.id
_entity.type
_entity.pdbx_description
1 polymer ?
#
loop_
_entity_poly.entity_id
_entity_poly.type
_entity_poly.pdbx_seq_one_letter_code
_entity_poly.pdbx_strand_id
1 'polypeptide(L)'
;MLPTVYGVVELEPLELKGFAKTMLKKGESKTITIEVSPEQLAYYQNGQWVIEPGLYEIKIGASSTDIRLSGTMEITGDKMVIDQRSVLFSENQVQ
;
A
#
# COMPACT_ATOMS: atom_id res chain seq x y z
N MET A 1 -5.32 24.51 11.68
CA MET A 1 -4.54 23.77 10.66
C MET A 1 -5.47 23.61 9.48
N LEU A 2 -5.13 24.19 8.32
CA LEU A 2 -5.94 24.04 7.11
C LEU A 2 -5.71 22.64 6.52
N PRO A 3 -6.73 21.97 5.96
CA PRO A 3 -6.53 20.69 5.31
C PRO A 3 -5.60 20.89 4.10
N THR A 4 -4.50 20.14 4.06
CA THR A 4 -3.65 20.03 2.88
C THR A 4 -4.49 19.43 1.75
N VAL A 5 -4.68 20.19 0.67
CA VAL A 5 -5.40 19.70 -0.50
C VAL A 5 -4.41 18.86 -1.31
N TYR A 6 -4.50 17.54 -1.15
CA TYR A 6 -3.75 16.58 -1.98
C TYR A 6 -4.31 16.60 -3.41
N GLY A 7 -3.43 16.57 -4.42
CA GLY A 7 -3.86 16.46 -5.81
C GLY A 7 -4.59 15.13 -6.05
N VAL A 8 -5.64 15.13 -6.88
CA VAL A 8 -6.33 13.90 -7.26
C VAL A 8 -5.54 13.24 -8.39
N VAL A 9 -4.87 12.13 -8.10
CA VAL A 9 -4.22 11.28 -9.09
C VAL A 9 -5.19 10.14 -9.44
N GLU A 10 -5.55 10.02 -10.71
CA GLU A 10 -6.38 8.91 -11.20
C GLU A 10 -5.49 7.67 -11.37
N LEU A 11 -5.63 6.70 -10.47
CA LEU A 11 -4.86 5.44 -10.46
C LEU A 11 -5.75 4.25 -10.86
N GLU A 12 -5.12 3.13 -11.19
CA GLU A 12 -5.84 1.86 -11.35
C GLU A 12 -6.61 1.51 -10.07
N PRO A 13 -7.76 0.84 -10.17
CA PRO A 13 -8.70 0.73 -9.06
C PRO A 13 -8.13 -0.01 -7.83
N LEU A 14 -7.22 -0.99 -8.03
CA LEU A 14 -6.60 -1.77 -6.95
C LEU A 14 -5.22 -2.33 -7.37
N GLU A 15 -4.20 -2.11 -6.55
CA GLU A 15 -2.86 -2.67 -6.74
C GLU A 15 -2.43 -3.55 -5.55
N LEU A 16 -1.92 -4.75 -5.81
CA LEU A 16 -1.41 -5.64 -4.77
C LEU A 16 -0.04 -5.13 -4.27
N LYS A 17 0.05 -4.76 -2.99
CA LYS A 17 1.32 -4.32 -2.37
C LYS A 17 1.98 -5.36 -1.49
N GLY A 18 1.22 -6.33 -0.98
CA GLY A 18 1.75 -7.41 -0.16
C GLY A 18 0.79 -8.58 -0.04
N PHE A 19 1.33 -9.76 0.25
CA PHE A 19 0.55 -10.97 0.49
C PHE A 19 1.27 -11.89 1.47
N ALA A 20 0.51 -12.67 2.23
CA ALA A 20 1.06 -13.69 3.11
C ALA A 20 0.21 -14.95 3.04
N LYS A 21 0.87 -16.10 3.09
CA LYS A 21 0.22 -17.41 3.19
C LYS A 21 0.59 -18.04 4.51
N THR A 22 -0.40 -18.58 5.21
CA THR A 22 -0.18 -19.27 6.48
C THR A 22 -1.05 -20.51 6.60
N MET A 23 -0.62 -21.43 7.46
CA MET A 23 -1.38 -22.59 7.87
C MET A 23 -1.92 -22.34 9.28
N LEU A 24 -3.19 -22.68 9.49
CA LEU A 24 -3.87 -22.61 10.78
C LEU A 24 -4.44 -24.00 11.12
N LYS A 25 -4.26 -24.43 12.37
CA LYS A 25 -5.02 -25.53 12.95
C LYS A 25 -6.45 -25.07 13.25
N LYS A 26 -7.35 -26.02 13.48
CA LYS A 26 -8.74 -25.71 13.87
C LYS A 26 -8.74 -24.86 15.15
N GLY A 27 -9.33 -23.66 15.06
CA GLY A 27 -9.40 -22.71 16.17
C GLY A 27 -8.14 -21.86 16.39
N GLU A 28 -7.08 -22.06 15.61
CA GLU A 28 -5.88 -21.23 15.67
C GLU A 28 -6.12 -19.88 14.96
N SER A 29 -5.46 -18.84 15.45
CA SER A 29 -5.37 -17.52 14.80
C SER A 29 -3.92 -17.09 14.80
N LYS A 30 -3.54 -16.34 13.76
CA LYS A 30 -2.19 -15.77 13.61
C LYS A 30 -2.27 -14.31 13.24
N THR A 31 -1.28 -13.56 13.67
CA THR A 31 -1.14 -12.15 13.31
C THR A 31 -0.23 -12.04 12.09
N ILE A 32 -0.65 -11.28 11.09
CA ILE A 32 0.13 -11.00 9.90
C ILE A 32 0.49 -9.52 9.90
N THR A 33 1.78 -9.22 9.81
CA THR A 33 2.29 -7.85 9.62
C THR A 33 2.81 -7.74 8.19
N ILE A 34 2.34 -6.74 7.46
CA ILE A 34 2.80 -6.40 6.11
C ILE A 34 3.40 -5.00 6.18
N GLU A 35 4.69 -4.88 5.92
CA GLU A 35 5.39 -3.60 5.87
C GLU A 35 5.42 -3.08 4.44
N VAL A 36 4.91 -1.87 4.23
CA VAL A 36 4.81 -1.22 2.91
C VAL A 36 5.67 0.04 2.92
N SER A 37 6.64 0.10 2.03
CA SER A 37 7.46 1.30 1.81
C SER A 37 6.71 2.32 0.92
N PRO A 38 6.87 3.64 1.15
CA PRO A 38 6.38 4.66 0.23
C PRO A 38 6.85 4.46 -1.23
N GLU A 39 8.06 3.92 -1.46
CA GLU A 39 8.55 3.59 -2.81
C GLU A 39 7.65 2.59 -3.56
N GLN A 40 6.99 1.69 -2.82
CA GLN A 40 6.05 0.73 -3.41
C GLN A 40 4.74 1.39 -3.84
N LEU A 41 4.44 2.57 -3.30
CA LEU A 41 3.28 3.39 -3.65
C LEU A 41 3.61 4.39 -4.77
N ALA A 42 4.86 4.40 -5.25
CA ALA A 42 5.25 5.22 -6.39
C ALA A 42 4.55 4.74 -7.68
N TYR A 43 4.01 5.70 -8.43
CA TYR A 43 3.45 5.47 -9.76
C TYR A 43 4.32 6.13 -10.83
N TYR A 44 4.27 5.62 -12.05
CA TYR A 44 5.08 6.14 -13.15
C TYR A 44 4.31 7.20 -13.93
N GLN A 45 4.86 8.41 -14.03
CA GLN A 45 4.27 9.53 -14.75
C GLN A 45 5.36 10.32 -15.47
N ASN A 46 5.13 10.64 -16.75
CA ASN A 46 6.03 11.49 -17.55
C ASN A 46 7.50 11.07 -17.56
N GLY A 47 7.78 9.77 -17.53
CA GLY A 47 9.14 9.27 -17.55
C GLY A 47 9.81 9.13 -16.19
N GLN A 48 9.07 9.35 -15.09
CA GLN A 48 9.62 9.36 -13.73
C GLN A 48 8.74 8.59 -12.75
N TRP A 49 9.33 8.03 -11.69
CA TRP A 49 8.60 7.48 -10.57
C TRP A 49 8.26 8.58 -9.58
N VAL A 50 6.99 8.70 -9.24
CA VAL A 50 6.46 9.76 -8.37
C VAL A 50 5.81 9.15 -7.15
N ILE A 51 6.19 9.62 -5.97
CA ILE A 51 5.52 9.35 -4.70
C ILE A 51 4.76 10.62 -4.33
N GLU A 52 3.43 10.51 -4.25
CA GLU A 52 2.56 11.62 -3.88
C GLU A 52 2.20 11.51 -2.39
N PRO A 53 2.29 12.59 -1.60
CA PRO A 53 1.69 12.59 -0.28
C PRO A 53 0.16 12.56 -0.40
N GLY A 54 -0.52 11.96 0.56
CA GLY A 54 -1.97 11.89 0.55
C GLY A 54 -2.55 10.71 1.30
N LEU A 55 -3.89 10.61 1.25
CA LEU A 55 -4.64 9.54 1.88
C LEU A 55 -4.83 8.37 0.91
N TYR A 56 -4.39 7.20 1.33
CA TYR A 56 -4.48 5.94 0.60
C TYR A 56 -5.49 5.02 1.28
N GLU A 57 -6.40 4.43 0.50
CA GLU A 57 -7.24 3.34 0.98
C GLU A 57 -6.46 2.03 0.92
N ILE A 58 -6.39 1.33 2.05
CA ILE A 58 -5.79 0.00 2.17
C ILE A 58 -6.92 -1.02 2.28
N LYS A 59 -6.86 -2.06 1.44
CA LYS A 59 -7.83 -3.16 1.46
C LYS A 59 -7.11 -4.48 1.72
N ILE A 60 -7.69 -5.30 2.60
CA ILE A 60 -7.23 -6.67 2.90
C ILE A 60 -8.31 -7.65 2.46
N GLY A 61 -7.96 -8.56 1.55
CA GLY A 61 -8.90 -9.52 0.98
C GLY A 61 -8.29 -10.90 0.78
N ALA A 62 -9.16 -11.90 0.64
CA ALA A 62 -8.73 -13.24 0.19
C ALA A 62 -8.56 -13.31 -1.34
N SER A 63 -9.13 -12.33 -2.06
CA SER A 63 -8.91 -12.05 -3.48
C SER A 63 -9.16 -10.56 -3.73
N SER A 64 -8.92 -10.06 -4.95
CA SER A 64 -9.28 -8.69 -5.34
C SER A 64 -10.80 -8.43 -5.35
N THR A 65 -11.62 -9.47 -5.26
CA THR A 65 -13.09 -9.41 -5.26
C THR A 65 -13.73 -9.83 -3.93
N ASP A 66 -12.95 -10.41 -2.99
CA ASP A 66 -13.36 -10.77 -1.62
C ASP A 66 -12.55 -9.93 -0.62
N ILE A 67 -12.94 -8.67 -0.46
CA ILE A 67 -12.35 -7.72 0.49
C ILE A 67 -13.04 -7.87 1.85
N ARG A 68 -12.24 -8.07 2.90
CA ARG A 68 -12.74 -8.37 4.25
C ARG A 68 -12.46 -7.27 5.26
N LEU A 69 -11.39 -6.50 5.05
CA LEU A 69 -11.06 -5.33 5.85
C LEU A 69 -10.68 -4.18 4.93
N SER A 70 -10.99 -2.96 5.36
CA SER A 70 -10.54 -1.72 4.73
C SER A 70 -10.12 -0.73 5.81
N GLY A 71 -9.20 0.16 5.45
CA GLY A 71 -8.73 1.24 6.31
C GLY A 71 -8.03 2.30 5.47
N THR A 72 -7.58 3.37 6.11
CA THR A 72 -6.87 4.45 5.43
C THR A 72 -5.51 4.70 6.06
N MET A 73 -4.52 5.04 5.23
CA MET A 73 -3.19 5.43 5.65
C MET A 73 -2.81 6.74 4.97
N GLU A 74 -2.19 7.66 5.68
CA GLU A 74 -1.73 8.93 5.12
C GLU A 74 -0.21 8.90 4.93
N ILE A 75 0.25 9.20 3.71
CA ILE A 75 1.65 9.54 3.45
C ILE A 75 1.79 11.05 3.61
N THR A 76 2.61 11.46 4.56
CA THR A 76 2.90 12.87 4.84
C THR A 76 4.24 13.30 4.25
N GLY A 77 4.45 14.60 4.10
CA GLY A 77 5.68 15.19 3.57
C GLY A 77 5.49 15.77 2.18
N ASP A 78 6.60 16.04 1.50
CA ASP A 78 6.59 16.59 0.15
C ASP A 78 6.53 15.48 -0.91
N LYS A 79 5.97 15.82 -2.07
CA LYS A 79 6.04 14.99 -3.28
C LYS A 79 7.49 14.66 -3.61
N MET A 80 7.77 13.37 -3.82
CA MET A 80 9.11 12.90 -4.18
C MET A 80 9.12 12.33 -5.60
N VAL A 81 10.22 12.58 -6.30
CA VAL A 81 10.52 11.97 -7.60
C VAL A 81 11.77 11.13 -7.41
N ILE A 82 11.69 9.85 -7.80
CA ILE A 82 12.80 8.90 -7.68
C ILE A 82 13.21 8.39 -9.06
N ASP A 83 14.50 8.14 -9.25
CA ASP A 83 15.02 7.64 -10.53
C ASP A 83 14.59 6.19 -10.79
N GLN A 84 14.54 5.37 -9.74
CA GLN A 84 14.12 3.97 -9.79
C GLN A 84 13.56 3.52 -8.45
N ARG A 85 12.69 2.51 -8.48
CA ARG A 85 12.22 1.82 -7.26
C ARG A 85 13.26 0.77 -6.85
N SER A 86 13.69 0.83 -5.60
CA SER A 86 14.57 -0.18 -5.01
C SER A 86 13.80 -1.20 -4.16
N VAL A 87 12.65 -0.78 -3.61
CA VAL A 87 11.72 -1.64 -2.88
C VAL A 87 10.54 -2.01 -3.77
N LEU A 88 10.49 -3.27 -4.21
CA LEU A 88 9.43 -3.78 -5.09
C LEU A 88 8.37 -4.60 -4.34
N PHE A 89 8.79 -5.32 -3.30
CA PHE A 89 7.95 -6.25 -2.56
C PHE A 89 7.85 -5.83 -1.10
N SER A 90 6.69 -6.08 -0.48
CA SER A 90 6.51 -5.85 0.95
C SER A 90 7.27 -6.91 1.76
N GLU A 91 7.70 -6.53 2.95
CA GLU A 91 8.16 -7.49 3.95
C GLU A 91 6.96 -7.99 4.75
N ASN A 92 6.83 -9.31 4.88
CA ASN A 92 5.64 -9.93 5.46
C ASN A 92 6.06 -10.89 6.58
N GLN A 93 5.48 -10.71 7.76
CA GLN A 93 5.73 -11.54 8.93
C GLN A 93 4.44 -12.21 9.38
N VAL A 94 4.53 -13.49 9.76
CA VAL A 94 3.41 -14.28 10.27
C VAL A 94 3.79 -14.81 11.64
N GLN A 95 3.00 -14.43 12.65
CA GLN A 95 3.18 -14.81 14.06
C GLN A 95 2.05 -15.72 14.50
#